data_AF-A8PH15-F1
#
_entry.id   AF-A8PH15-F1
#
_cell.length_a   1.000
_cell.length_b   1.000
_cell.length_c   1.000
_cell.angle_alpha   90.00
_cell.angle_beta   90.00
_cell.angle_gamma   90.00
#
_symmetry.space_group_name_H-M   'P 1'
#
loop_
_entity.id
_entity.type
_entity.pdbx_description
1 polymer ?
#
loop_
_entity_poly.entity_id
_entity_poly.type
_entity_poly.pdbx_seq_one_letter_code
_entity_poly.pdbx_strand_id
1 'polypeptide(L)'
;MKATFLSTLVTFALAVSVQGAINDPCTAKGQPGICITTSDCSAGGGTSHVGFCPRDPAHVRCCTKKCNRDVGTCRFTNTCTVPGSYVLTGLCPGPASFRCCMPPPSWLRRAEELD
;
A
#
# COMPACT_ATOMS: atom_id res chain seq x y z
N MET A 1 -9.94 49.60 46.63
CA MET A 1 -8.86 48.82 45.99
C MET A 1 -9.50 47.93 44.94
N LYS A 2 -9.11 48.09 43.67
CA LYS A 2 -9.62 47.36 42.49
C LYS A 2 -8.80 46.08 42.30
N ALA A 3 -9.44 44.93 42.10
CA ALA A 3 -8.79 43.73 41.62
C ALA A 3 -9.61 43.15 40.46
N THR A 4 -9.15 43.47 39.25
CA THR A 4 -9.68 43.00 37.98
C THR A 4 -9.19 41.58 37.73
N PHE A 5 -10.10 40.60 37.72
CA PHE A 5 -9.79 39.21 37.41
C PHE A 5 -9.66 39.04 35.89
N LEU A 6 -8.43 38.83 35.39
CA LEU A 6 -8.17 38.44 34.02
C LEU A 6 -8.55 36.96 33.83
N SER A 7 -9.65 36.72 33.14
CA SER A 7 -10.11 35.39 32.72
C SER A 7 -9.34 34.94 31.47
N THR A 8 -8.34 34.08 31.66
CA THR A 8 -7.63 33.40 30.56
C THR A 8 -8.49 32.26 30.00
N LEU A 9 -9.09 32.47 28.83
CA LEU A 9 -9.71 31.43 28.01
C LEU A 9 -8.62 30.53 27.42
N VAL A 10 -8.47 29.32 27.97
CA VAL A 10 -7.62 28.27 27.41
C VAL A 10 -8.36 27.61 26.24
N THR A 11 -7.99 27.94 25.01
CA THR A 11 -8.49 27.27 23.79
C THR A 11 -7.82 25.91 23.63
N PHE A 12 -8.56 24.84 23.96
CA PHE A 12 -8.13 23.46 23.74
C PHE A 12 -8.31 23.11 22.24
N ALA A 13 -7.22 23.13 21.48
CA ALA A 13 -7.23 22.68 20.09
C ALA A 13 -7.42 21.15 20.05
N LEU A 14 -8.58 20.70 19.60
CA LEU A 14 -8.85 19.29 19.32
C LEU A 14 -7.96 18.84 18.15
N ALA A 15 -6.88 18.14 18.44
CA ALA A 15 -6.10 17.46 17.41
C ALA A 15 -6.96 16.34 16.81
N VAL A 16 -7.51 16.56 15.61
CA VAL A 16 -8.08 15.49 14.79
C VAL A 16 -6.93 14.57 14.38
N SER A 17 -6.85 13.41 15.03
CA SER A 17 -6.00 12.32 14.56
C SER A 17 -6.62 11.77 13.29
N VAL A 18 -6.09 12.16 12.12
CA VAL A 18 -6.36 11.45 10.88
C VAL A 18 -5.74 10.07 11.04
N GLN A 19 -6.58 9.05 11.16
CA GLN A 19 -6.15 7.65 11.10
C GLN A 19 -5.60 7.43 9.69
N GLY A 20 -4.29 7.59 9.52
CA GLY A 20 -3.60 7.29 8.26
C GLY A 20 -3.89 5.84 7.88
N ALA A 21 -4.28 5.63 6.64
CA ALA A 21 -4.48 4.35 5.98
C ALA A 21 -3.16 3.72 5.52
N ILE A 22 -2.14 3.80 6.35
CA ILE A 22 -0.88 3.13 6.09
C ILE A 22 -1.15 1.63 6.04
N ASN A 23 -0.61 0.99 5.00
CA ASN A 23 -0.83 -0.40 4.59
C ASN A 23 -2.16 -0.69 3.91
N ASP A 24 -2.95 0.31 3.54
CA ASP A 24 -4.17 0.06 2.76
C ASP A 24 -3.86 -0.28 1.30
N PRO A 25 -4.73 -1.07 0.65
CA PRO A 25 -4.65 -1.31 -0.78
C PRO A 25 -4.86 -0.03 -1.57
N CYS A 26 -4.08 0.11 -2.64
CA CYS A 26 -4.23 1.18 -3.62
C CYS A 26 -4.04 0.62 -5.03
N THR A 27 -4.54 1.33 -6.04
CA THR A 27 -4.35 0.98 -7.45
C THR A 27 -3.83 2.19 -8.19
N ALA A 28 -2.59 2.15 -8.64
CA ALA A 28 -1.97 3.21 -9.41
C ALA A 28 -1.76 2.77 -10.85
N LYS A 29 -2.32 3.51 -11.82
CA LYS A 29 -2.21 3.21 -13.26
C LYS A 29 -2.58 1.75 -13.62
N GLY A 30 -3.62 1.22 -12.98
CA GLY A 30 -4.06 -0.17 -13.17
C GLY A 30 -3.19 -1.24 -12.49
N GLN A 31 -2.14 -0.84 -11.76
CA GLN A 31 -1.31 -1.76 -11.00
C GLN A 31 -1.73 -1.79 -9.52
N PRO A 32 -1.91 -2.99 -8.93
CA PRO A 32 -2.16 -3.11 -7.50
C PRO A 32 -0.92 -2.68 -6.71
N GLY A 33 -1.16 -2.04 -5.57
CA GLY A 33 -0.13 -1.51 -4.69
C GLY A 33 -0.58 -1.45 -3.24
N ILE A 34 0.28 -0.84 -2.42
CA ILE A 34 0.05 -0.60 -1.00
C ILE A 34 0.46 0.82 -0.62
N CYS A 35 -0.31 1.48 0.25
CA CYS A 35 0.04 2.78 0.82
C CYS A 35 1.13 2.64 1.89
N ILE A 36 2.37 2.97 1.56
CA ILE A 36 3.52 2.96 2.49
C ILE A 36 4.38 4.21 2.27
N THR A 37 5.37 4.43 3.15
CA THR A 37 6.28 5.56 3.00
C THR A 37 7.09 5.45 1.69
N THR A 38 7.46 6.59 1.11
CA THR A 38 8.33 6.61 -0.08
C THR A 38 9.69 5.96 0.17
N SER A 39 10.20 6.07 1.41
CA SER A 39 11.43 5.40 1.84
C SER A 39 11.29 3.88 1.83
N ASP A 40 10.22 3.33 2.41
CA ASP A 40 9.99 1.88 2.44
C ASP A 40 9.76 1.32 1.04
N CYS A 41 9.03 2.07 0.21
CA CYS A 41 8.82 1.70 -1.18
C CYS A 41 10.14 1.65 -1.96
N SER A 42 11.00 2.66 -1.81
CA SER A 42 12.30 2.71 -2.48
C SER A 42 13.27 1.64 -1.97
N ALA A 43 13.35 1.44 -0.65
CA ALA A 43 14.17 0.39 -0.05
C ALA A 43 13.73 -1.01 -0.51
N GLY A 44 12.43 -1.19 -0.69
CA GLY A 44 11.86 -2.40 -1.27
C GLY A 44 11.96 -2.48 -2.80
N GLY A 45 12.58 -1.53 -3.50
CA GLY A 45 12.71 -1.53 -4.96
C GLY A 45 11.38 -1.39 -5.72
N GLY A 46 10.38 -0.73 -5.12
CA GLY A 46 9.11 -0.40 -5.76
C GLY A 46 9.07 1.01 -6.33
N THR A 47 7.93 1.34 -6.94
CA THR A 47 7.66 2.65 -7.54
C THR A 47 6.54 3.35 -6.76
N SER A 48 6.80 4.57 -6.29
CA SER A 48 5.82 5.39 -5.57
C SER A 48 4.99 6.25 -6.51
N HIS A 49 3.68 6.28 -6.32
CA HIS A 49 2.73 7.08 -7.11
C HIS A 49 1.98 8.07 -6.21
N VAL A 50 2.05 9.36 -6.57
CA VAL A 50 1.41 10.47 -5.84
C VAL A 50 -0.10 10.47 -6.08
N GLY A 51 -0.88 10.82 -5.06
CA GLY A 51 -2.35 11.01 -5.19
C GLY A 51 -3.19 9.75 -5.04
N PHE A 52 -2.56 8.59 -4.82
CA PHE A 52 -3.25 7.30 -4.70
C PHE A 52 -3.43 6.81 -3.25
N CYS A 53 -3.01 7.63 -2.27
CA CYS A 53 -3.22 7.43 -0.83
C CYS A 53 -3.76 8.75 -0.23
N PRO A 54 -5.03 9.12 -0.51
CA PRO A 54 -5.55 10.47 -0.22
C PRO A 54 -5.81 10.74 1.27
N ARG A 55 -5.86 9.68 2.08
CA ARG A 55 -6.08 9.76 3.54
C ARG A 55 -4.76 9.80 4.32
N ASP A 56 -3.63 9.76 3.63
CA ASP A 56 -2.32 9.67 4.25
C ASP A 56 -1.47 10.93 4.03
N PRO A 57 -0.46 11.17 4.87
CA PRO A 57 0.51 12.23 4.66
C PRO A 57 1.20 12.15 3.28
N ALA A 58 1.68 13.28 2.76
CA ALA A 58 2.29 13.37 1.42
C ALA A 58 3.51 12.44 1.16
N HIS A 59 4.15 11.96 2.23
CA HIS A 59 5.28 11.01 2.18
C HIS A 59 4.83 9.54 2.14
N VAL A 60 3.53 9.27 2.32
CA VAL A 60 2.90 7.97 2.09
C VAL A 60 2.31 8.01 0.69
N ARG A 61 2.71 7.05 -0.13
CA ARG A 61 2.32 6.98 -1.55
C ARG A 61 1.97 5.55 -1.91
N CYS A 62 1.22 5.40 -2.99
CA CYS A 62 0.91 4.06 -3.47
C CYS A 62 2.18 3.45 -4.04
N CYS A 63 2.65 2.37 -3.44
CA CYS A 63 3.81 1.65 -3.89
C CYS A 63 3.37 0.48 -4.76
N THR A 64 3.76 0.48 -6.04
CA THR A 64 3.58 -0.67 -6.94
C THR A 64 4.93 -1.34 -7.18
N LYS A 65 4.93 -2.66 -7.32
CA LYS A 65 6.17 -3.40 -7.57
C LYS A 65 5.91 -4.68 -8.36
N LYS A 66 6.74 -4.90 -9.37
CA LYS A 66 6.94 -6.20 -10.01
C LYS A 66 8.01 -6.98 -9.24
N CYS A 67 7.87 -8.29 -9.17
CA CYS A 67 8.71 -9.14 -8.34
C CYS A 67 9.14 -10.39 -9.08
N ASN A 68 10.21 -11.03 -8.60
CA ASN A 68 10.79 -12.22 -9.23
C ASN A 68 11.05 -12.02 -10.74
N ARG A 69 11.98 -11.10 -11.07
CA ARG A 69 12.38 -10.77 -12.46
C ARG A 69 11.18 -10.35 -13.34
N ASP A 70 10.33 -9.52 -12.78
CA ASP A 70 9.11 -8.99 -13.40
C ASP A 70 8.02 -9.99 -13.81
N VAL A 71 8.18 -11.26 -13.45
CA VAL A 71 7.18 -12.31 -13.69
C VAL A 71 6.01 -12.17 -12.72
N GLY A 72 6.29 -11.91 -11.44
CA GLY A 72 5.30 -11.75 -10.39
C GLY A 72 4.85 -10.31 -10.21
N THR A 73 3.73 -10.13 -9.52
CA THR A 73 3.23 -8.80 -9.13
C THR A 73 3.00 -8.77 -7.63
N CYS A 74 3.54 -7.76 -6.96
CA CYS A 74 3.24 -7.52 -5.54
C CYS A 74 1.78 -7.10 -5.38
N ARG A 75 1.03 -7.83 -4.56
CA ARG A 75 -0.37 -7.56 -4.23
C ARG A 75 -0.72 -8.21 -2.90
N PHE A 76 -1.89 -7.89 -2.35
CA PHE A 76 -2.38 -8.58 -1.17
C PHE A 76 -2.66 -10.05 -1.48
N THR A 77 -2.31 -10.92 -0.55
CA THR A 77 -2.44 -12.39 -0.70
C THR A 77 -3.87 -12.82 -1.02
N ASN A 78 -4.87 -12.16 -0.45
CA ASN A 78 -6.29 -12.40 -0.74
C ASN A 78 -6.73 -11.97 -2.15
N THR A 79 -5.92 -11.19 -2.89
CA THR A 79 -6.18 -10.81 -4.29
C THR A 79 -5.33 -11.59 -5.28
N CYS A 80 -4.57 -12.58 -4.80
CA CYS A 80 -3.88 -13.57 -5.62
C CYS A 80 -4.82 -14.77 -5.87
N THR A 81 -5.83 -14.56 -6.71
CA THR A 81 -6.97 -15.50 -6.88
C THR A 81 -6.95 -16.28 -8.18
N VAL A 82 -5.98 -16.05 -9.07
CA VAL A 82 -5.88 -16.75 -10.35
C VAL A 82 -5.63 -18.25 -10.08
N PRO A 83 -6.41 -19.18 -10.67
CA PRO A 83 -6.16 -20.61 -10.51
C PRO A 83 -4.71 -20.98 -10.82
N GLY A 84 -4.09 -21.78 -9.94
CA GLY A 84 -2.68 -22.17 -10.05
C GLY A 84 -1.65 -21.07 -9.76
N SER A 85 -2.06 -19.85 -9.38
CA SER A 85 -1.15 -18.85 -8.84
C SER A 85 -0.64 -19.25 -7.45
N TYR A 86 0.53 -18.72 -7.08
CA TYR A 86 1.17 -18.99 -5.80
C TYR A 86 1.90 -17.73 -5.30
N VAL A 87 2.22 -17.69 -4.00
CA VAL A 87 2.81 -16.51 -3.36
C VAL A 87 4.26 -16.77 -2.95
N LEU A 88 5.13 -15.77 -3.16
CA LEU A 88 6.51 -15.73 -2.67
C LEU A 88 6.67 -14.65 -1.59
N THR A 89 7.48 -14.93 -0.57
CA THR A 89 7.74 -14.04 0.58
C THR A 89 9.01 -13.22 0.40
N GLY A 90 9.11 -12.08 1.10
CA GLY A 90 10.34 -11.28 1.16
C GLY A 90 10.69 -10.50 -0.11
N LEU A 91 9.84 -10.55 -1.14
CA LEU A 91 10.08 -9.87 -2.42
C LEU A 91 9.32 -8.54 -2.58
N CYS A 92 8.40 -8.22 -1.68
CA CYS A 92 7.54 -7.04 -1.74
C CYS A 92 7.71 -6.20 -0.46
N PRO A 93 7.68 -4.86 -0.57
CA PRO A 93 7.72 -4.00 0.61
C PRO A 93 6.43 -4.09 1.42
N GLY A 94 6.49 -3.71 2.69
CA GLY A 94 5.31 -3.64 3.56
C GLY A 94 5.05 -4.95 4.33
N PRO A 95 3.79 -5.18 4.75
CA PRO A 95 3.43 -6.22 5.70
C PRO A 95 3.42 -7.61 5.07
N ALA A 96 3.37 -8.64 5.91
CA ALA A 96 3.33 -10.04 5.50
C ALA A 96 2.10 -10.41 4.64
N SER A 97 1.06 -9.58 4.59
CA SER A 97 -0.12 -9.77 3.74
C SER A 97 0.07 -9.27 2.30
N PHE A 98 1.09 -8.45 2.03
CA PHE A 98 1.42 -7.93 0.71
C PHE A 98 2.62 -8.68 0.15
N ARG A 99 2.34 -9.67 -0.71
CA ARG A 99 3.33 -10.65 -1.19
C ARG A 99 3.45 -10.66 -2.69
N CYS A 100 4.47 -11.34 -3.19
CA CYS A 100 4.68 -11.51 -4.61
C CYS A 100 3.74 -12.60 -5.13
N CYS A 101 2.71 -12.22 -5.87
CA CYS A 101 1.80 -13.16 -6.53
C CYS A 101 2.40 -13.57 -7.87
N MET A 102 2.74 -14.84 -8.00
CA MET A 102 3.26 -15.44 -9.22
C MET A 102 2.10 -15.95 -10.08
N PRO A 103 2.14 -15.73 -11.41
CA PRO A 103 1.13 -16.31 -12.28
C PRO A 103 1.25 -17.83 -12.30
N PRO A 104 0.18 -18.55 -12.67
CA PRO A 104 0.23 -19.99 -12.88
C PRO A 104 1.30 -20.38 -13.89
N PRO A 105 1.80 -21.63 -13.84
CA PRO A 105 2.78 -22.10 -14.80
C PRO A 105 2.24 -22.01 -16.25
N SER A 106 3.15 -21.86 -17.21
CA SER A 106 2.79 -21.58 -18.61
C SER A 106 1.93 -22.67 -19.27
N TRP A 107 2.04 -23.92 -18.84
CA TRP A 107 1.22 -25.02 -19.34
C TRP A 107 -0.24 -24.93 -18.88
N LEU A 108 -0.50 -24.43 -17.67
CA LEU A 108 -1.87 -24.23 -17.18
C LEU A 108 -2.56 -23.08 -17.92
N ARG A 109 -1.84 -21.99 -18.17
CA ARG A 109 -2.35 -20.84 -18.95
C ARG A 109 -2.73 -21.19 -20.39
N ARG A 110 -2.16 -22.25 -20.96
CA ARG A 110 -2.52 -22.72 -22.32
C ARG A 110 -3.75 -23.62 -22.32
N ALA A 111 -4.09 -24.24 -21.19
CA ALA A 111 -5.29 -25.06 -21.08
C ALA A 111 -6.55 -24.19 -21.01
N GLU A 112 -6.49 -23.04 -20.32
CA GLU A 112 -7.62 -22.11 -20.19
C GLU A 112 -7.97 -21.35 -21.49
N GLU A 113 -7.10 -21.31 -22.50
CA GLU A 113 -7.36 -20.64 -23.79
C GLU A 113 -7.91 -21.62 -24.87
N LEU A 114 -8.09 -22.89 -24.53
CA LEU A 114 -8.66 -23.92 -25.41
C LEU A 114 -10.14 -24.24 -25.10
N ASP A 115 -10.74 -23.54 -24.15
CA ASP A 115 -12.18 -23.50 -23.85
C ASP A 115 -12.80 -22.19 -24.36
#